data_AF-X1R9J2-F1
#
_entry.id   AF-X1R9J2-F1
#
_cell.length_a   1.000
_cell.length_b   1.000
_cell.length_c   1.000
_cell.angle_alpha   90.00
_cell.angle_beta   90.00
_cell.angle_gamma   90.00
#
_symmetry.space_group_name_H-M   'P 1'
#
loop_
_entity.id
_entity.type
_entity.pdbx_description
1 polymer ?
#
loop_
_entity_poly.entity_id
_entity_poly.type
_entity_poly.pdbx_seq_one_letter_code
_entity_poly.pdbx_strand_id
1 'polypeptide(L)'
;MKKILIPTLLFVIFFCFSSFVEPSVINKTAGEPDWKIGFQAYTFRMFSFEEALQKGKSINLKYVEAYSGQVIKKGSDERTHFSITGENREKMKQLLRENDIKLVNYGVISGKNEEEWRAIFAFAKDMGIETITSEPLPEHLDLVEGLCEEYGINVAIHNHPTPSR
;
A
#
# COMPACT_ATOMS: atom_id res chain seq x y z
N MET A 1 -25.23 -64.99 -22.28
CA MET A 1 -24.54 -64.68 -21.00
C MET A 1 -23.78 -63.36 -21.16
N LYS A 2 -24.41 -62.23 -20.83
CA LYS A 2 -23.77 -60.91 -20.89
C LYS A 2 -23.18 -60.59 -19.51
N LYS A 3 -21.87 -60.41 -19.44
CA LYS A 3 -21.15 -60.03 -18.22
C LYS A 3 -21.45 -58.55 -17.93
N ILE A 4 -22.10 -58.29 -16.80
CA ILE A 4 -22.16 -57.00 -16.14
C ILE A 4 -20.97 -56.94 -15.20
N LEU A 5 -20.04 -56.02 -15.42
CA LEU A 5 -19.15 -55.52 -14.39
C LEU A 5 -18.61 -54.16 -14.85
N ILE A 6 -18.34 -53.28 -13.88
CA ILE A 6 -17.98 -51.86 -13.99
C ILE A 6 -19.22 -50.96 -13.84
N PRO A 7 -19.64 -50.72 -12.57
CA PRO A 7 -19.72 -49.34 -12.14
C PRO A 7 -19.28 -49.21 -10.67
N THR A 8 -17.98 -49.18 -10.41
CA THR A 8 -17.48 -48.86 -9.05
C THR A 8 -16.33 -47.88 -9.02
N LEU A 9 -15.82 -47.43 -10.17
CA LEU A 9 -14.67 -46.51 -10.22
C LEU A 9 -15.06 -45.04 -10.45
N LEU A 10 -16.33 -44.75 -10.75
CA LEU A 10 -16.79 -43.38 -11.06
C LEU A 10 -17.38 -42.61 -9.87
N PHE A 11 -17.50 -43.25 -8.70
CA PHE A 11 -18.17 -42.63 -7.54
C PHE A 11 -17.22 -41.95 -6.54
N VAL A 12 -15.90 -42.13 -6.67
CA VAL A 12 -14.91 -41.59 -5.71
C VAL A 12 -14.31 -40.25 -6.15
N ILE A 13 -14.44 -39.85 -7.42
CA ILE A 13 -13.86 -38.59 -7.91
C ILE A 13 -14.76 -37.37 -7.61
N PHE A 14 -16.03 -37.58 -7.24
CA PHE A 14 -16.96 -36.46 -7.02
C PHE A 14 -16.92 -35.84 -5.61
N PHE A 15 -16.17 -36.43 -4.66
CA PHE A 15 -16.15 -35.96 -3.27
C PHE A 15 -14.95 -35.07 -2.88
N CYS A 16 -14.13 -34.68 -3.86
CA CYS A 16 -13.05 -33.70 -3.67
C CYS A 16 -13.36 -32.33 -4.32
N PHE A 17 -14.65 -31.96 -4.43
CA PHE A 17 -14.98 -30.55 -4.53
C PHE A 17 -14.71 -29.92 -3.17
N SER A 18 -13.46 -29.46 -3.01
CA SER A 18 -13.08 -28.47 -2.01
C SER A 18 -14.20 -27.45 -1.91
N SER A 19 -14.79 -27.32 -0.73
CA SER A 19 -15.57 -26.15 -0.37
C SER A 19 -14.65 -24.95 -0.54
N PHE A 20 -14.69 -24.32 -1.72
CA PHE A 20 -14.31 -22.94 -1.85
C PHE A 20 -15.28 -22.22 -0.92
N VAL A 21 -14.80 -21.91 0.29
CA VAL A 21 -15.40 -20.85 1.07
C VAL A 21 -15.15 -19.61 0.23
N GLU A 22 -16.15 -19.22 -0.57
CA GLU A 22 -16.15 -17.88 -1.13
C GLU A 22 -16.00 -16.94 0.07
N PRO A 23 -15.04 -15.99 0.02
CA PRO A 23 -14.97 -14.95 1.03
C PRO A 23 -16.36 -14.39 1.16
N SER A 24 -16.92 -14.40 2.38
CA SER A 24 -18.21 -13.78 2.63
C SER A 24 -18.16 -12.39 2.03
N VAL A 25 -18.93 -12.16 0.96
CA VAL A 25 -19.13 -10.82 0.44
C VAL A 25 -19.75 -10.07 1.60
N ILE A 26 -18.97 -9.17 2.22
CA ILE A 26 -19.52 -8.24 3.18
C ILE A 26 -20.53 -7.44 2.36
N ASN A 27 -21.81 -7.75 2.53
CA ASN A 27 -22.90 -7.03 1.90
C ASN A 27 -22.91 -5.65 2.54
N LYS A 28 -22.13 -4.76 1.95
CA LYS A 28 -22.01 -3.37 2.34
C LYS A 28 -23.39 -2.76 2.26
N THR A 29 -23.91 -2.27 3.37
CA THR A 29 -25.22 -1.61 3.36
C THR A 29 -25.07 -0.27 2.62
N ALA A 30 -26.10 0.11 1.87
CA ALA A 30 -26.10 1.39 1.16
C ALA A 30 -25.89 2.53 2.17
N GLY A 31 -24.78 3.28 2.03
CA GLY A 31 -24.40 4.38 2.92
C GLY A 31 -23.20 4.09 3.82
N GLU A 32 -22.69 2.85 3.89
CA GLU A 32 -21.44 2.58 4.59
C GLU A 32 -20.22 3.12 3.82
N PRO A 33 -19.29 3.81 4.49
CA PRO A 33 -18.11 4.35 3.85
C PRO A 33 -17.16 3.22 3.40
N ASP A 34 -16.44 3.43 2.29
CA ASP A 34 -15.46 2.49 1.78
C ASP A 34 -14.11 2.62 2.50
N TRP A 35 -14.05 2.12 3.73
CA TRP A 35 -12.83 2.21 4.52
C TRP A 35 -11.76 1.24 4.04
N LYS A 36 -10.62 1.80 3.64
CA LYS A 36 -9.41 1.05 3.30
C LYS A 36 -8.63 0.75 4.58
N ILE A 37 -8.59 -0.51 4.98
CA ILE A 37 -7.80 -0.96 6.14
C ILE A 37 -6.38 -1.33 5.69
N GLY A 38 -5.39 -0.55 6.15
CA GLY A 38 -3.98 -0.74 5.83
C GLY A 38 -3.07 -0.64 7.04
N PHE A 39 -1.77 -0.55 6.78
CA PHE A 39 -0.76 -0.31 7.81
C PHE A 39 0.19 0.80 7.40
N GLN A 40 0.70 1.52 8.39
CA GLN A 40 1.81 2.45 8.21
C GLN A 40 3.12 1.67 8.37
N ALA A 41 3.98 1.68 7.35
CA ALA A 41 5.16 0.81 7.25
C ALA A 41 6.21 1.04 8.35
N TYR A 42 6.19 2.18 9.03
CA TYR A 42 7.00 2.50 10.22
C TYR A 42 6.70 1.56 11.40
N THR A 43 5.51 0.95 11.43
CA THR A 43 5.18 -0.18 12.33
C THR A 43 6.24 -1.28 12.24
N PHE A 44 6.78 -1.50 11.04
CA PHE A 44 7.83 -2.48 10.73
C PHE A 44 9.16 -1.81 10.37
N ARG A 45 9.49 -0.62 10.92
CA ARG A 45 10.71 0.14 10.59
C ARG A 45 12.05 -0.59 10.80
N MET A 46 12.05 -1.67 11.57
CA MET A 46 13.23 -2.52 11.80
C MET A 46 13.47 -3.54 10.67
N PHE A 47 12.55 -3.61 9.71
CA PHE A 47 12.56 -4.51 8.57
C PHE A 47 12.59 -3.72 7.26
N SER A 48 13.00 -4.38 6.19
CA SER A 48 12.90 -3.82 4.83
C SER A 48 11.44 -3.62 4.40
N PHE A 49 11.22 -2.80 3.37
CA PHE A 49 9.90 -2.58 2.79
C PHE A 49 9.30 -3.89 2.25
N GLU A 50 10.11 -4.74 1.60
CA GLU A 50 9.73 -6.09 1.17
C GLU A 50 9.20 -6.93 2.36
N GLU A 51 9.94 -7.00 3.46
CA GLU A 51 9.51 -7.74 4.66
C GLU A 51 8.27 -7.13 5.31
N ALA A 52 8.11 -5.81 5.28
CA ALA A 52 6.92 -5.12 5.78
C ALA A 52 5.66 -5.48 4.97
N LEU A 53 5.77 -5.52 3.63
CA LEU A 53 4.68 -5.96 2.76
C LEU A 53 4.32 -7.43 3.00
N GLN A 54 5.31 -8.31 3.14
CA GLN A 54 5.07 -9.73 3.46
C GLN A 54 4.33 -9.90 4.80
N LYS A 55 4.66 -9.08 5.81
CA LYS A 55 3.93 -9.06 7.09
C LYS A 55 2.50 -8.58 6.92
N GLY A 56 2.28 -7.48 6.20
CA GLY A 56 0.94 -6.99 5.88
C GLY A 56 0.09 -8.04 5.14
N LYS A 57 0.69 -8.72 4.15
CA LYS A 57 0.08 -9.81 3.41
C LYS A 57 -0.32 -10.99 4.31
N SER A 58 0.53 -11.36 5.27
CA SER A 58 0.25 -12.49 6.18
C SER A 58 -1.00 -12.31 7.06
N ILE A 59 -1.45 -11.06 7.24
CA ILE A 59 -2.67 -10.71 7.98
C ILE A 59 -3.76 -10.11 7.06
N ASN A 60 -3.67 -10.36 5.75
CA ASN A 60 -4.64 -9.96 4.74
C ASN A 60 -4.89 -8.44 4.63
N LEU A 61 -3.90 -7.61 4.94
CA LEU A 61 -3.98 -6.17 4.66
C LEU A 61 -3.74 -5.91 3.17
N LYS A 62 -4.52 -4.98 2.60
CA LYS A 62 -4.50 -4.64 1.17
C LYS A 62 -3.92 -3.27 0.86
N TYR A 63 -3.64 -2.47 1.89
CA TYR A 63 -3.21 -1.09 1.74
C TYR A 63 -2.01 -0.80 2.63
N VAL A 64 -1.11 0.07 2.16
CA VAL A 64 0.06 0.51 2.91
C VAL A 64 0.27 2.02 2.78
N GLU A 65 0.71 2.62 3.87
CA GLU A 65 1.38 3.92 3.88
C GLU A 65 2.89 3.71 4.01
N ALA A 66 3.67 4.09 3.00
CA ALA A 66 5.12 4.03 3.07
C ALA A 66 5.68 5.31 3.71
N TYR A 67 6.79 5.18 4.46
CA TYR A 67 7.51 6.34 5.00
C TYR A 67 8.85 6.52 4.30
N SER A 68 9.42 7.72 4.37
CA SER A 68 10.71 8.02 3.77
C SER A 68 11.86 7.37 4.53
N GLY A 69 12.75 6.67 3.83
CA GLY A 69 14.01 6.16 4.40
C GLY A 69 14.02 4.67 4.79
N GLN A 70 12.94 3.93 4.58
CA GLN A 70 12.93 2.48 4.78
C GLN A 70 13.79 1.80 3.72
N VAL A 71 14.65 0.86 4.12
CA VAL A 71 15.42 0.04 3.17
C VAL A 71 14.44 -0.76 2.31
N ILE A 72 14.57 -0.72 0.97
CA ILE A 72 13.61 -1.38 0.06
C ILE A 72 13.70 -2.90 0.20
N LYS A 73 14.92 -3.43 0.14
CA LYS A 73 15.21 -4.87 0.23
C LYS A 73 16.37 -5.12 1.17
N LYS A 74 16.29 -6.19 1.96
CA LYS A 74 17.34 -6.56 2.92
C LYS A 74 18.71 -6.65 2.24
N GLY A 75 19.69 -5.93 2.79
CA GLY A 75 21.06 -5.87 2.26
C GLY A 75 21.28 -4.85 1.13
N SER A 76 20.27 -4.05 0.77
CA SER A 76 20.39 -2.92 -0.15
C SER A 76 20.55 -1.59 0.61
N ASP A 77 21.23 -0.62 0.00
CA ASP A 77 21.30 0.77 0.47
C ASP A 77 20.16 1.64 -0.09
N GLU A 78 19.36 1.09 -1.01
CA GLU A 78 18.22 1.78 -1.61
C GLU A 78 17.10 1.96 -0.57
N ARG A 79 16.56 3.17 -0.49
CA ARG A 79 15.54 3.54 0.49
C ARG A 79 14.31 4.14 -0.16
N THR A 80 13.14 4.02 0.45
CA THR A 80 11.83 4.54 0.00
C THR A 80 11.72 6.08 -0.01
N HIS A 81 12.82 6.80 -0.26
CA HIS A 81 12.84 8.25 -0.37
C HIS A 81 12.20 8.71 -1.70
N PHE A 82 11.53 9.86 -1.75
CA PHE A 82 10.87 10.36 -2.96
C PHE A 82 11.83 10.62 -4.14
N SER A 83 13.12 10.80 -3.85
CA SER A 83 14.17 11.07 -4.84
C SER A 83 14.83 9.82 -5.45
N ILE A 84 14.27 8.62 -5.21
CA ILE A 84 14.82 7.39 -5.80
C ILE A 84 14.75 7.37 -7.34
N THR A 85 15.63 6.57 -7.94
CA THR A 85 15.67 6.33 -9.40
C THR A 85 14.38 5.68 -9.89
N GLY A 86 14.07 5.83 -11.18
CA GLY A 86 12.93 5.15 -11.80
C GLY A 86 13.01 3.62 -11.66
N GLU A 87 14.22 3.05 -11.75
CA GLU A 87 14.44 1.62 -11.50
C GLU A 87 13.97 1.20 -10.10
N ASN A 88 14.29 1.99 -9.07
CA ASN A 88 13.91 1.68 -7.69
C ASN A 88 12.41 1.88 -7.44
N ARG A 89 11.77 2.81 -8.16
CA ARG A 89 10.30 2.94 -8.17
C ARG A 89 9.65 1.70 -8.78
N GLU A 90 10.18 1.20 -9.89
CA GLU A 90 9.67 -0.03 -10.49
C GLU A 90 9.88 -1.26 -9.61
N LYS A 91 11.01 -1.35 -8.89
CA LYS A 91 11.22 -2.36 -7.84
C LYS A 91 10.14 -2.28 -6.76
N MET A 92 9.85 -1.08 -6.24
CA MET A 92 8.77 -0.90 -5.26
C MET A 92 7.39 -1.29 -5.82
N LYS A 93 7.05 -0.85 -7.04
CA LYS A 93 5.80 -1.23 -7.71
C LYS A 93 5.69 -2.73 -7.92
N GLN A 94 6.79 -3.41 -8.22
CA GLN A 94 6.85 -4.87 -8.33
C GLN A 94 6.55 -5.55 -6.99
N LEU A 95 7.23 -5.14 -5.91
CA LEU A 95 7.00 -5.69 -4.57
C LEU A 95 5.55 -5.53 -4.12
N LEU A 96 4.94 -4.37 -4.40
CA LEU A 96 3.52 -4.10 -4.14
C LEU A 96 2.61 -5.08 -4.89
N ARG A 97 2.85 -5.30 -6.19
CA ARG A 97 2.09 -6.27 -7.02
C ARG A 97 2.25 -7.71 -6.52
N GLU A 98 3.47 -8.15 -6.19
CA GLU A 98 3.75 -9.51 -5.70
C GLU A 98 3.07 -9.81 -4.35
N ASN A 99 2.85 -8.77 -3.55
CA ASN A 99 2.20 -8.89 -2.26
C ASN A 99 0.68 -8.63 -2.29
N ASP A 100 0.12 -8.25 -3.44
CA ASP A 100 -1.29 -7.85 -3.57
C ASP A 100 -1.67 -6.72 -2.58
N ILE A 101 -0.78 -5.71 -2.50
CA ILE A 101 -0.92 -4.54 -1.63
C ILE A 101 -0.82 -3.27 -2.47
N LYS A 102 -1.75 -2.33 -2.28
CA LYS A 102 -1.72 -1.01 -2.89
C LYS A 102 -1.05 0.01 -1.97
N LEU A 103 -0.08 0.74 -2.49
CA LEU A 103 0.48 1.92 -1.84
C LEU A 103 -0.51 3.08 -2.01
N VAL A 104 -1.22 3.43 -0.94
CA VAL A 104 -2.27 4.47 -0.98
C VAL A 104 -1.79 5.78 -0.42
N ASN A 105 -0.87 5.72 0.55
CA ASN A 105 -0.35 6.89 1.25
C ASN A 105 1.18 6.91 1.28
N TYR A 106 1.75 8.11 1.44
CA TYR A 106 3.17 8.29 1.71
C TYR A 106 3.42 9.39 2.75
N GLY A 107 4.18 9.10 3.80
CA GLY A 107 4.48 10.04 4.87
C GLY A 107 5.00 9.40 6.16
N VAL A 108 5.22 10.15 7.23
CA VAL A 108 5.03 11.61 7.33
C VAL A 108 6.20 12.34 6.67
N ILE A 109 5.93 13.25 5.72
CA ILE A 109 6.97 13.98 4.96
C ILE A 109 6.54 15.41 4.66
N SER A 110 7.48 16.35 4.72
CA SER A 110 7.25 17.77 4.39
C SER A 110 8.42 18.30 3.55
N GLY A 111 8.12 19.03 2.48
CA GLY A 111 9.13 19.71 1.69
C GLY A 111 9.67 20.96 2.40
N LYS A 112 10.95 21.26 2.25
CA LYS A 112 11.59 22.47 2.79
C LYS A 112 11.32 23.72 1.95
N ASN A 113 10.95 23.54 0.69
CA ASN A 113 10.68 24.60 -0.27
C ASN A 113 9.78 24.05 -1.39
N GLU A 114 9.36 24.92 -2.32
CA GLU A 114 8.50 24.56 -3.45
C GLU A 114 9.07 23.42 -4.32
N GLU A 115 10.38 23.44 -4.59
CA GLU A 115 11.04 22.40 -5.39
C GLU A 115 10.88 21.02 -4.75
N GLU A 116 11.13 20.91 -3.45
CA GLU A 116 11.01 19.65 -2.71
C GLU A 116 9.55 19.20 -2.62
N TRP A 117 8.61 20.12 -2.42
CA TRP A 117 7.18 19.79 -2.47
C TRP A 117 6.77 19.23 -3.82
N ARG A 118 7.12 19.90 -4.93
CA ARG A 118 6.83 19.39 -6.28
C ARG A 118 7.45 18.03 -6.53
N ALA A 119 8.66 17.78 -6.02
CA ALA A 119 9.30 16.47 -6.12
C ALA A 119 8.54 15.37 -5.35
N ILE A 120 8.04 15.68 -4.15
CA ILE A 120 7.19 14.77 -3.36
C ILE A 120 5.88 14.46 -4.10
N PHE A 121 5.19 15.48 -4.62
CA PHE A 121 3.95 15.31 -5.37
C PHE A 121 4.16 14.53 -6.68
N ALA A 122 5.24 14.80 -7.41
CA ALA A 122 5.60 14.06 -8.61
C ALA A 122 5.91 12.58 -8.32
N PHE A 123 6.62 12.30 -7.23
CA PHE A 123 6.84 10.94 -6.76
C PHE A 123 5.52 10.25 -6.40
N ALA A 124 4.65 10.93 -5.66
CA ALA A 124 3.33 10.40 -5.29
C ALA A 124 2.49 10.06 -6.53
N LYS A 125 2.50 10.94 -7.54
CA LYS A 125 1.81 10.71 -8.82
C LYS A 125 2.34 9.47 -9.56
N ASP A 126 3.66 9.34 -9.70
CA ASP A 126 4.28 8.19 -10.38
C ASP A 126 4.00 6.85 -9.68
N MET A 127 3.96 6.86 -8.35
CA MET A 127 3.69 5.67 -7.55
C MET A 127 2.19 5.34 -7.43
N GLY A 128 1.30 6.21 -7.94
CA GLY A 128 -0.16 6.04 -7.82
C GLY A 128 -0.69 6.25 -6.41
N ILE A 129 0.02 7.04 -5.59
CA ILE A 129 -0.38 7.43 -4.23
C ILE A 129 -1.56 8.41 -4.31
N GLU A 130 -2.54 8.23 -3.42
CA GLU A 130 -3.75 9.05 -3.36
C GLU A 130 -3.62 10.18 -2.32
N THR A 131 -2.84 9.95 -1.25
CA THR A 131 -2.71 10.90 -0.13
C THR A 131 -1.27 10.98 0.36
N ILE A 132 -0.76 12.20 0.58
CA ILE A 132 0.50 12.43 1.29
C ILE A 132 0.16 12.78 2.74
N THR A 133 0.76 12.07 3.69
CA THR A 133 0.65 12.40 5.12
C THR A 133 1.79 13.36 5.47
N SER A 134 1.50 14.52 6.07
CA SER A 134 2.47 15.61 6.19
C SER A 134 2.32 16.50 7.43
N GLU A 135 3.40 17.20 7.77
CA GLU A 135 3.47 18.27 8.77
C GLU A 135 4.04 19.53 8.11
N PRO A 136 3.30 20.17 7.19
CA PRO A 136 3.79 21.35 6.49
C PRO A 136 4.03 22.51 7.46
N LEU A 137 5.04 23.33 7.17
CA LEU A 137 5.15 24.64 7.82
C LEU A 137 3.88 25.46 7.52
N PRO A 138 3.37 26.27 8.46
CA PRO A 138 2.18 27.08 8.22
C PRO A 138 2.27 27.97 6.96
N GLU A 139 3.46 28.49 6.66
CA GLU A 139 3.74 29.31 5.47
C GLU A 139 3.72 28.52 4.14
N HIS A 140 3.76 27.19 4.20
CA HIS A 140 3.63 26.33 3.02
C HIS A 140 2.19 25.91 2.72
N LEU A 141 1.20 26.24 3.55
CA LEU A 141 -0.16 25.74 3.39
C LEU A 141 -0.80 26.14 2.04
N ASP A 142 -0.68 27.39 1.61
CA ASP A 142 -1.21 27.86 0.31
C ASP A 142 -0.52 27.16 -0.87
N LEU A 143 0.80 26.95 -0.76
CA LEU A 143 1.56 26.20 -1.76
C LEU A 143 1.07 24.75 -1.84
N VAL A 144 0.89 24.10 -0.69
CA VAL A 144 0.45 22.70 -0.61
C VAL A 144 -0.97 22.55 -1.15
N GLU A 145 -1.88 23.48 -0.86
CA GLU A 145 -3.23 23.52 -1.43
C GLU A 145 -3.18 23.58 -2.96
N GLY A 146 -2.40 24.50 -3.53
CA GLY A 146 -2.25 24.60 -4.98
C GLY A 146 -1.69 23.32 -5.63
N LEU A 147 -0.75 22.64 -4.96
CA LEU A 147 -0.22 21.36 -5.44
C LEU A 147 -1.22 20.21 -5.33
N CYS A 148 -2.09 20.21 -4.31
CA CYS A 148 -3.19 19.26 -4.22
C CYS A 148 -4.11 19.35 -5.44
N GLU A 149 -4.48 20.57 -5.85
CA GLU A 149 -5.29 20.82 -7.05
C GLU A 149 -4.55 20.42 -8.34
N GLU A 150 -3.29 20.82 -8.47
CA GLU A 150 -2.47 20.56 -9.67
C GLU A 150 -2.26 19.06 -9.93
N TYR A 151 -1.96 18.29 -8.89
CA TYR A 151 -1.61 16.87 -9.03
C TYR A 151 -2.82 15.93 -8.85
N GLY A 152 -3.90 16.42 -8.23
CA GLY A 152 -5.05 15.62 -7.81
C GLY A 152 -4.68 14.62 -6.71
N ILE A 153 -3.88 15.05 -5.74
CA ILE A 153 -3.37 14.24 -4.62
C ILE A 153 -3.73 14.95 -3.31
N ASN A 154 -4.31 14.21 -2.37
CA ASN A 154 -4.70 14.79 -1.09
C ASN A 154 -3.50 14.98 -0.17
N VAL A 155 -3.59 15.91 0.79
CA VAL A 155 -2.66 16.00 1.92
C VAL A 155 -3.42 15.84 3.22
N ALA A 156 -2.96 14.91 4.06
CA ALA A 156 -3.47 14.67 5.40
C ALA A 156 -2.49 15.24 6.43
N ILE A 157 -2.95 16.18 7.26
CA ILE A 157 -2.13 16.82 8.29
C ILE A 157 -1.97 15.87 9.48
N HIS A 158 -0.73 15.47 9.76
CA HIS A 158 -0.37 14.66 10.91
C HIS A 158 -0.05 15.55 12.12
N ASN A 159 -0.33 15.08 13.33
CA ASN A 159 -0.06 15.82 14.56
C ASN A 159 0.68 14.94 15.58
N HIS A 160 1.59 15.55 16.33
CA HIS A 160 2.33 14.92 17.43
C HIS A 160 1.95 15.54 18.80
N PRO A 161 2.17 14.83 19.93
CA PRO A 161 2.10 15.43 21.25
C PRO A 161 3.09 16.61 21.39
N THR A 162 2.76 17.59 22.22
CA THR A 162 3.67 18.70 22.50
C THR A 162 4.87 18.25 23.37
N PRO A 163 6.09 18.75 23.12
CA PRO A 163 6.46 19.65 22.03
C PRO A 163 6.58 18.90 20.69
N SER A 164 5.89 19.39 19.68
CA SER A 164 6.10 19.01 18.28
C SER A 164 7.20 19.88 17.67
N ARG A 165 7.77 19.42 16.54
CA ARG A 165 8.80 20.16 15.81
C ARG A 165 8.24 21.34 15.04
#